data_AF-A0A1Y4EF82-F1
#
_entry.id   AF-A0A1Y4EF82-F1
#
_cell.length_a   1.000
_cell.length_b   1.000
_cell.length_c   1.000
_cell.angle_alpha   90.00
_cell.angle_beta   90.00
_cell.angle_gamma   90.00
#
_symmetry.space_group_name_H-M   'P 1'
#
loop_
_entity.id
_entity.type
_entity.pdbx_description
1 polymer ?
#
loop_
_entity_poly.entity_id
_entity_poly.type
_entity_poly.pdbx_seq_one_letter_code
_entity_poly.pdbx_strand_id
1 'polypeptide(L)' 'MKFPIGIQSFEKMITEGYCYVDKTDLLYQLVKEGVIYFLSRPRRF' A
#
# COMPACT_ATOMS: atom_id res chain seq x y z
N MET A 1 4.40 0.95 -16.90
CA MET A 1 3.46 0.66 -15.79
C MET A 1 3.13 1.99 -15.10
N LYS A 2 1.85 2.38 -15.03
CA LYS A 2 1.43 3.65 -14.41
C LYS A 2 1.22 3.46 -12.91
N PHE A 3 2.06 4.06 -12.07
CA PHE A 3 1.93 3.99 -10.61
C PHE A 3 1.10 5.16 -10.07
N PRO A 4 0.14 4.92 -9.15
CA PRO A 4 -0.75 5.96 -8.63
C PRO A 4 -0.08 6.82 -7.54
N ILE A 5 1.13 7.33 -7.80
CA ILE A 5 1.88 8.14 -6.83
C ILE A 5 1.21 9.52 -6.74
N GLY A 6 0.75 9.89 -5.55
CA GLY A 6 0.08 11.18 -5.31
C GLY A 6 -1.40 11.22 -5.73
N ILE A 7 -1.96 10.11 -6.23
CA ILE A 7 -3.37 10.01 -6.59
C ILE A 7 -4.16 9.43 -5.43
N GLN A 8 -5.14 10.18 -4.95
CA GLN A 8 -5.99 9.78 -3.81
C GLN A 8 -7.42 9.45 -4.23
N SER A 9 -7.68 9.30 -5.54
CA SER A 9 -9.00 8.95 -6.09
C SER A 9 -8.95 7.57 -6.74
N PHE A 10 -9.78 6.64 -6.24
CA PHE A 10 -9.97 5.32 -6.84
C PHE A 10 -10.56 5.39 -8.24
N GLU A 11 -11.51 6.30 -8.47
CA GLU A 11 -12.11 6.51 -9.78
C GLU A 11 -11.05 6.83 -10.84
N LYS A 12 -10.17 7.80 -10.55
CA LYS A 12 -9.05 8.16 -11.45
C LYS A 12 -8.09 6.99 -11.67
N MET A 13 -7.80 6.22 -10.61
CA MET A 13 -6.93 5.05 -10.73
C MET A 13 -7.50 4.02 -11.72
N ILE A 14 -8.81 3.78 -11.67
CA ILE A 14 -9.51 2.81 -12.52
C ILE A 14 -9.63 3.34 -13.97
N THR A 15 -10.11 4.56 -14.15
CA THR A 15 -10.42 5.11 -15.49
C THR A 15 -9.17 5.41 -16.31
N GLU A 16 -8.06 5.80 -15.67
CA GLU A 16 -6.81 6.14 -16.36
C GLU A 16 -5.83 4.97 -16.48
N GLY A 17 -6.21 3.77 -16.00
CA GLY A 17 -5.45 2.53 -16.13
C GLY A 17 -4.17 2.49 -15.28
N TYR A 18 -4.24 2.89 -14.01
CA TYR A 18 -3.13 2.73 -13.07
C TYR A 18 -2.99 1.27 -12.63
N CYS A 19 -1.77 0.88 -12.25
CA CYS A 19 -1.51 -0.46 -11.76
C CYS A 19 -2.11 -0.65 -10.37
N TYR A 20 -2.83 -1.76 -10.21
CA TYR A 20 -3.20 -2.29 -8.91
C TYR A 20 -2.13 -3.27 -8.45
N VAL A 21 -1.69 -3.16 -7.19
CA VAL A 21 -0.76 -4.11 -6.58
C VAL A 21 -1.48 -4.73 -5.40
N ASP A 22 -1.81 -6.01 -5.52
CA ASP A 22 -2.32 -6.80 -4.41
C ASP A 22 -1.18 -7.05 -3.41
N LYS A 23 -1.45 -6.79 -2.13
CA LYS A 23 -0.50 -6.97 -1.03
C LYS A 23 -1.01 -7.97 0.01
N THR A 24 -2.09 -8.70 -0.32
CA THR A 24 -2.77 -9.62 0.60
C THR A 24 -1.80 -10.67 1.16
N ASP A 25 -0.96 -11.26 0.31
CA ASP A 25 0.02 -12.27 0.74
C ASP A 25 1.08 -11.69 1.69
N LEU A 26 1.58 -10.49 1.38
CA LEU A 26 2.55 -9.79 2.24
C LEU A 26 1.92 -9.44 3.60
N LEU A 27 0.66 -9.00 3.61
CA LEU A 27 -0.08 -8.74 4.84
C LEU A 27 -0.33 -10.02 5.64
N TYR A 28 -0.66 -11.12 4.97
CA TYR A 28 -0.87 -12.42 5.61
C TYR A 28 0.41 -12.88 6.32
N GLN A 29 1.56 -12.82 5.64
CA GLN A 29 2.86 -13.13 6.23
C GLN A 29 3.17 -12.22 7.42
N LEU A 30 2.94 -10.90 7.28
CA LEU A 30 3.12 -9.96 8.38
C LEU A 30 2.28 -10.34 9.61
N VAL A 31 1.00 -10.68 9.42
CA VAL A 31 0.11 -11.01 10.54
C VAL A 31 0.44 -12.36 11.17
N LYS A 32 0.93 -13.33 10.39
CA LYS A 32 1.12 -14.71 10.85
C LYS A 32 2.51 -15.00 11.42
N GLU A 33 3.55 -14.37 10.89
CA GLU A 33 4.94 -14.71 11.23
C GLU A 33 5.60 -13.67 12.13
N GLY A 34 4.99 -12.50 12.27
CA GLY A 34 5.54 -11.39 13.04
C GLY A 34 5.33 -11.48 14.53
N VAL A 35 6.42 -11.34 15.29
CA VAL A 35 6.36 -11.17 16.75
C VAL A 35 6.34 -9.69 17.14
N ILE A 36 7.21 -8.87 16.53
CA ILE A 36 7.27 -7.41 16.76
C ILE A 36 7.58 -6.72 15.43
N TYR A 37 6.78 -5.72 15.07
CA TYR A 37 7.06 -4.81 13.95
C TYR A 37 7.29 -3.39 14.44
N PHE A 38 8.46 -2.83 14.14
CA PHE A 38 8.69 -1.39 14.28
C PHE A 38 8.13 -0.67 13.05
N LEU A 39 6.88 -0.21 13.16
CA LEU A 39 6.29 0.71 12.20
C LEU A 39 6.68 2.12 12.61
N SER A 40 7.76 2.64 12.03
CA SER A 40 8.15 4.03 12.25
C SER A 40 6.94 4.90 11.90
N ARG A 41 6.39 5.55 12.91
CA ARG A 41 5.47 6.67 12.76
C ARG A 41 6.37 7.90 12.82
N PRO A 42 6.80 8.47 11.68
CA PRO A 42 7.50 9.74 11.74
C PRO A 42 6.50 10.74 12.32
N ARG A 43 6.70 11.15 13.57
CA ARG A 43 5.90 12.24 14.15
C ARG A 43 6.15 13.45 13.24
N ARG A 44 5.07 13.97 12.65
CA ARG A 44 5.09 15.18 11.81
C ARG A 44 5.85 16.28 12.56
N PHE A 45 7.06 16.58 12.07
CA PHE A 45 7.67 17.89 12.20
C PHE A 45 7.38 18.63 10.90
#